data_AF-A0A660QAU5-F1
#
_entry.id   AF-A0A660QAU5-F1
#
_cell.length_a   1.000
_cell.length_b   1.000
_cell.length_c   1.000
_cell.angle_alpha   90.00
_cell.angle_beta   90.00
_cell.angle_gamma   90.00
#
_symmetry.space_group_name_H-M   'P 1'
#
loop_
_entity.id
_entity.type
_entity.pdbx_description
1 polymer ?
#
loop_
_entity_poly.entity_id
_entity_poly.type
_entity_poly.pdbx_seq_one_letter_code
_entity_poly.pdbx_strand_id
1 'polypeptide(L)'
;MFKNNKDSGGRKPEKKEILINIEPLETRVAVLESGRLDNFHIERQEDNRIVGSIFKGKIQNLEDGLQAAFVDIGLKKNAFIHYWDMIPEDAA
;
A
#
# COMPACT_ATOMS: atom_id res chain seq x y z
N MET A 1 -44.18 -27.11 30.25
CA MET A 1 -43.71 -26.46 29.00
C MET A 1 -43.68 -24.96 29.31
N PHE A 2 -42.60 -24.20 29.16
CA PHE A 2 -41.68 -24.08 28.03
C PHE A 2 -40.28 -23.67 28.54
N LYS A 3 -39.22 -24.32 28.05
CA LYS A 3 -37.84 -23.87 28.26
C LYS A 3 -37.55 -22.76 27.24
N ASN A 4 -37.20 -21.56 27.70
CA ASN A 4 -36.75 -20.48 26.82
C ASN A 4 -35.32 -20.76 26.36
N ASN A 5 -35.20 -21.23 25.12
CA ASN A 5 -33.92 -21.31 24.43
C ASN A 5 -33.65 -19.96 23.76
N LYS A 6 -32.85 -19.11 24.42
CA LYS A 6 -32.17 -18.00 23.73
C LYS A 6 -30.75 -18.43 23.41
N ASP A 7 -30.62 -19.34 22.45
CA ASP A 7 -29.41 -19.40 21.64
C ASP A 7 -29.46 -18.23 20.67
N SER A 8 -29.06 -17.05 21.15
CA SER A 8 -28.80 -15.90 20.27
C SER A 8 -27.53 -16.21 19.48
N GLY A 9 -27.69 -16.91 18.36
CA GLY A 9 -26.67 -17.17 17.34
C GLY A 9 -26.23 -15.91 16.59
N GLY A 10 -25.83 -14.86 17.32
CA GLY A 10 -25.09 -13.76 16.74
C GLY A 10 -23.68 -14.24 16.45
N ARG A 11 -23.26 -14.25 15.18
CA ARG A 11 -21.85 -14.41 14.79
C ARG A 11 -21.04 -13.44 15.65
N LYS A 12 -20.23 -13.95 16.58
CA LYS A 12 -19.18 -13.13 17.19
C LYS A 12 -18.35 -12.55 16.04
N PRO A 13 -18.09 -11.23 16.01
CA PRO A 13 -17.21 -10.68 14.99
C PRO A 13 -15.88 -11.41 15.10
N GLU A 14 -15.41 -11.94 13.98
CA GLU A 14 -14.12 -12.63 13.93
C GLU A 14 -13.04 -11.64 14.37
N LYS A 15 -12.29 -12.02 15.40
CA LYS A 15 -11.29 -11.16 16.01
C LYS A 15 -10.14 -11.00 15.01
N LYS A 16 -9.91 -9.78 14.51
CA LYS A 16 -8.75 -9.45 13.68
C LYS A 16 -7.70 -8.76 14.53
N GLU A 17 -6.45 -9.20 14.42
CA GLU A 17 -5.31 -8.64 15.15
C GLU A 17 -4.17 -8.34 14.19
N ILE A 18 -3.40 -7.29 14.46
CA ILE A 18 -2.17 -6.97 13.74
C ILE A 18 -1.03 -7.04 14.75
N LEU A 19 -0.05 -7.91 14.50
CA LEU A 19 1.17 -8.03 15.27
C LEU A 19 2.32 -7.41 14.49
N ILE A 20 3.04 -6.49 15.13
CA ILE A 20 4.20 -5.81 14.54
C ILE A 20 5.41 -6.15 15.40
N ASN A 21 6.47 -6.67 14.77
CA ASN A 21 7.76 -6.90 15.40
C ASN A 21 8.86 -6.14 14.64
N ILE A 22 9.62 -5.32 15.35
CA ILE A 22 10.63 -4.43 14.77
C ILE A 22 12.00 -4.87 15.29
N GLU A 23 12.88 -5.29 14.39
CA GLU A 23 14.28 -5.62 14.64
C GLU A 23 15.20 -4.75 13.78
N PRO A 24 16.51 -4.66 14.08
CA PRO A 24 17.43 -3.80 13.32
C PRO A 24 17.48 -4.07 11.81
N LEU A 25 17.26 -5.32 11.38
CA LEU A 25 17.39 -5.74 9.98
C LEU A 25 16.05 -5.91 9.25
N GLU A 26 14.95 -6.10 10.00
CA GLU A 26 13.63 -6.38 9.42
C GLU A 26 12.49 -5.90 10.32
N THR A 27 11.41 -5.46 9.67
CA THR A 27 10.10 -5.26 10.28
C THR A 27 9.18 -6.38 9.81
N ARG A 28 8.51 -7.04 10.75
CA ARG A 28 7.58 -8.14 10.48
C ARG A 28 6.17 -7.74 10.88
N VAL A 29 5.21 -7.96 10.00
CA VAL A 29 3.80 -7.67 10.22
C VAL A 29 2.99 -8.94 9.99
N ALA A 30 2.24 -9.38 10.99
CA ALA A 30 1.32 -10.51 10.89
C ALA A 30 -0.12 -10.02 11.11
N VAL A 31 -1.02 -10.39 10.21
CA VAL A 31 -2.48 -10.24 10.41
C VAL A 31 -2.99 -11.60 10.87
N LEU A 32 -3.68 -11.61 12.01
CA LEU A 32 -4.34 -12.80 12.54
C LEU A 32 -5.85 -12.65 12.43
N GLU A 33 -6.52 -13.73 12.03
CA GLU A 33 -7.97 -13.89 12.11
C GLU A 33 -8.30 -15.03 13.09
N SER A 34 -9.00 -14.70 14.18
CA SER A 34 -9.35 -15.64 15.24
C SER A 34 -8.15 -16.42 15.80
N GLY A 35 -7.01 -15.74 15.95
CA GLY A 35 -5.75 -16.33 16.44
C GLY A 35 -5.01 -17.20 15.41
N ARG A 36 -5.50 -17.31 14.17
CA ARG A 36 -4.82 -18.00 13.07
C ARG A 36 -4.16 -16.97 12.17
N LEU A 37 -2.95 -17.29 11.69
CA LEU A 37 -2.24 -16.43 10.75
C LEU A 37 -2.99 -16.38 9.42
N ASP A 38 -3.36 -15.17 9.00
CA ASP A 38 -4.02 -14.89 7.72
C ASP A 38 -3.01 -14.32 6.71
N ASN A 39 -2.28 -13.26 7.09
CA ASN A 39 -1.26 -12.64 6.24
C ASN A 39 0.04 -12.40 7.02
N PHE A 40 1.18 -12.51 6.33
CA PHE A 40 2.50 -12.24 6.90
C PHE A 40 3.37 -11.46 5.90
N HIS A 41 3.92 -10.34 6.35
CA HIS A 41 4.78 -9.46 5.57
C HIS A 41 6.10 -9.22 6.30
N ILE A 42 7.21 -9.21 5.56
CA ILE A 42 8.52 -8.81 6.06
C ILE A 42 9.03 -7.69 5.18
N GLU A 43 9.38 -6.57 5.80
CA GLU A 43 10.05 -5.44 5.17
C GLU A 43 11.49 -5.38 5.68
N ARG A 44 12.47 -5.29 4.77
CA ARG A 44 13.90 -5.15 5.12
C ARG A 44 14.37 -3.77 4.71
N GLN A 45 15.36 -3.23 5.44
CA GLN A 45 15.90 -1.89 5.14
C GLN A 45 16.50 -1.74 3.73
N GLU A 46 16.93 -2.85 3.14
CA GLU A 46 17.46 -2.86 1.77
C GLU A 46 16.36 -2.75 0.70
N ASP A 47 15.10 -3.04 1.07
CA ASP A 47 13.93 -2.94 0.20
C ASP A 47 13.45 -1.47 0.11
N ASN A 48 14.26 -0.62 -0.52
CA ASN A 48 13.89 0.76 -0.88
C ASN A 48 12.84 0.77 -2.01
N ARG A 49 11.65 0.24 -1.73
CA ARG A 49 10.55 0.14 -2.69
C ARG A 49 9.85 1.49 -2.81
N ILE A 50 10.09 2.17 -3.92
CA ILE A 50 9.39 3.43 -4.27
C ILE A 50 8.02 3.21 -4.94
N VAL A 51 7.67 1.97 -5.26
CA VAL A 51 6.42 1.64 -5.95
C VAL A 51 5.22 1.95 -5.05
N GLY A 52 4.28 2.73 -5.56
CA GLY A 52 3.09 3.17 -4.82
C GLY A 52 3.32 4.40 -3.94
N SER A 53 4.55 4.90 -3.86
CA SER A 53 4.85 6.16 -3.18
C SER A 53 4.35 7.34 -4.00
N ILE A 54 3.93 8.40 -3.30
CA ILE A 54 3.49 9.66 -3.89
C ILE A 54 4.58 10.70 -3.68
N PHE A 55 4.99 11.36 -4.76
CA PHE A 55 6.05 12.37 -4.75
C PHE A 55 5.52 13.72 -5.20
N LYS A 56 6.08 14.79 -4.64
CA LYS A 56 5.97 16.13 -5.20
C LYS A 56 7.20 16.39 -6.06
N GLY A 57 7.01 16.45 -7.38
CA GLY A 57 8.09 16.64 -8.33
C GLY A 57 8.02 17.96 -9.09
N LYS A 58 9.14 18.35 -9.70
CA LYS A 58 9.23 19.49 -10.63
C LYS A 58 9.56 18.98 -12.02
N ILE A 59 8.81 19.43 -13.03
CA ILE A 59 9.13 19.12 -14.44
C ILE A 59 10.52 19.71 -14.76
N GLN A 60 11.43 18.87 -15.22
CA GLN A 60 12.78 19.26 -15.65
C GLN A 60 12.81 19.55 -17.15
N ASN A 61 12.21 18.66 -17.95
CA ASN A 61 12.14 18.80 -19.41
C ASN A 61 10.91 18.07 -19.98
N LEU A 62 10.43 18.58 -21.10
CA LEU A 62 9.43 17.96 -21.96
C LEU A 62 10.17 17.36 -23.17
N GLU A 63 9.91 16.11 -23.50
CA GLU A 63 10.52 15.40 -24.63
C GLU A 63 9.48 15.03 -25.66
N ASP A 64 9.34 15.86 -26.69
CA ASP A 64 8.35 15.67 -27.75
C ASP A 64 8.56 14.34 -28.49
N GLY A 65 9.82 13.92 -28.67
CA GLY A 65 10.13 12.64 -29.35
C GLY A 65 9.62 11.41 -28.60
N LEU A 66 9.44 11.52 -27.27
CA LEU A 66 8.90 10.46 -26.43
C LEU A 66 7.44 10.72 -26.01
N GLN A 67 6.88 11.88 -26.39
CA GLN A 67 5.57 12.34 -25.92
C GLN A 67 5.46 12.24 -24.39
N ALA A 68 6.49 12.74 -23.70
CA ALA A 68 6.64 12.54 -22.26
C ALA A 68 7.32 13.72 -21.56
N ALA A 69 7.24 13.72 -20.22
CA ALA A 69 7.96 14.65 -19.36
C ALA A 69 8.88 13.91 -18.41
N PHE A 70 10.06 14.48 -18.16
CA PHE A 70 10.93 14.06 -17.08
C PHE A 70 10.72 14.95 -15.86
N VAL A 71 10.51 14.32 -14.71
CA VAL A 71 10.15 14.97 -13.46
C VAL A 71 11.20 14.66 -12.40
N ASP A 72 11.81 15.69 -11.84
CA ASP A 72 12.67 15.53 -10.67
C ASP A 72 11.81 15.30 -9.43
N ILE A 73 11.98 14.13 -8.82
CA ILE A 73 11.29 13.69 -7.60
C ILE A 73 12.25 13.55 -6.40
N GLY A 74 13.48 14.08 -6.50
CA GLY A 74 14.50 14.02 -5.46
C GLY A 74 15.30 12.71 -5.42
N LEU A 75 15.21 11.88 -6.47
CA LEU A 75 16.01 10.65 -6.61
C LEU A 75 17.18 10.86 -7.58
N LYS A 76 18.12 9.90 -7.61
CA LYS A 76 19.29 9.93 -8.50
C LYS A 76 18.95 10.04 -9.99
N LYS A 77 17.77 9.58 -10.40
CA LYS A 77 17.26 9.68 -11.77
C LYS A 77 15.89 10.35 -11.75
N ASN A 78 15.63 11.17 -12.75
CA ASN A 78 14.31 11.75 -12.96
C ASN A 78 13.28 10.64 -13.21
N ALA A 79 12.07 10.84 -12.68
CA ALA A 79 10.90 10.07 -13.05
C ALA A 79 10.47 10.42 -14.47
N PHE A 80 9.70 9.53 -15.07
CA PHE A 80 9.15 9.65 -16.41
C PHE A 80 7.63 9.58 -16.32
N ILE A 81 6.93 10.46 -17.05
CA ILE A 81 5.47 10.44 -17.18
C ILE A 81 5.09 10.65 -18.64
N HIS A 82 4.24 9.77 -19.16
CA HIS A 82 3.71 9.87 -20.52
C HIS A 82 2.62 10.95 -20.57
N TYR A 83 2.48 11.70 -21.68
CA TYR A 83 1.51 12.81 -21.75
C TYR A 83 0.05 12.39 -21.47
N TRP A 84 -0.36 11.23 -21.97
CA TRP A 84 -1.69 10.66 -21.67
C TRP A 84 -1.95 10.41 -20.18
N ASP A 85 -0.90 10.21 -19.37
CA ASP A 85 -1.02 9.99 -17.94
C ASP A 85 -0.97 11.31 -17.13
N MET A 86 -0.68 12.45 -17.78
CA MET A 86 -0.61 13.76 -17.12
C MET A 86 -1.98 14.42 -17.00
N ILE A 87 -2.95 14.00 -17.81
CA ILE A 87 -4.28 14.59 -17.88
C ILE A 87 -5.21 13.76 -16.98
N PRO A 88 -5.87 14.37 -15.98
CA PRO A 88 -6.89 13.68 -15.21
C PRO A 88 -8.00 13.16 -16.13
N GLU A 89 -8.48 11.93 -15.92
CA GLU A 89 -9.56 11.33 -16.72
C GLU A 89 -10.82 12.21 -16.75
N ASP A 90 -11.10 12.96 -15.68
CA ASP A 90 -12.25 13.85 -15.56
C ASP A 90 -12.08 15.21 -16.26
N ALA A 91 -10.91 15.48 -16.85
CA ALA A 91 -10.58 16.75 -17.50
C ALA A 91 -10.58 16.66 -19.04
N ALA A 92 -10.97 15.51 -19.62
CA ALA A 92 -11.03 15.24 -21.06
C ALA A 92 -12.46 15.19 -21.61
#